data_AF-A0A951DE46-F1
#
_entry.id   AF-A0A951DE46-F1
#
_cell.length_a   1.000
_cell.length_b   1.000
_cell.length_c   1.000
_cell.angle_alpha   90.00
_cell.angle_beta   90.00
_cell.angle_gamma   90.00
#
_symmetry.space_group_name_H-M   'P 1'
#
loop_
_entity.id
_entity.type
_entity.pdbx_description
1 polymer ?
#
loop_
_entity_poly.entity_id
_entity_poly.type
_entity_poly.pdbx_seq_one_letter_code
_entity_poly.pdbx_strand_id
1 'polypeptide(L)'
;MNPLIALAASVVSVVLASVSLRIVFRLKERLDTMSVALSNAESLRAELLESKKALDALALRVEEVERRRFIPAEPAADAASLNLNRHGQVLRLHRKGDTPGQIASVLGLSQGEVRLTLKLHDMILEKSAKEFSEHPL
;
A
#
# COMPACT_ATOMS: atom_id res chain seq x y z
N MET A 1 -80.90 10.64 0.17
CA MET A 1 -79.46 10.49 -0.10
C MET A 1 -79.30 9.69 -1.37
N ASN A 2 -78.60 10.24 -2.38
CA ASN A 2 -78.52 9.60 -3.69
C ASN A 2 -77.42 8.53 -3.68
N PRO A 3 -77.73 7.25 -3.96
CA PRO A 3 -76.75 6.15 -3.85
C PRO A 3 -75.56 6.32 -4.81
N LEU A 4 -75.73 7.04 -5.92
CA LEU A 4 -74.67 7.40 -6.85
C LEU A 4 -73.59 8.28 -6.20
N ILE A 5 -73.97 9.20 -5.30
CA ILE A 5 -73.02 10.09 -4.62
C ILE A 5 -72.18 9.29 -3.61
N ALA A 6 -72.78 8.31 -2.93
CA ALA A 6 -72.06 7.45 -1.99
C ALA A 6 -71.01 6.56 -2.70
N LEU A 7 -71.36 5.99 -3.85
CA LEU A 7 -70.42 5.20 -4.68
C LEU A 7 -69.28 6.06 -5.25
N ALA A 8 -69.59 7.27 -5.70
CA ALA A 8 -68.56 8.19 -6.18
C ALA A 8 -67.57 8.56 -5.06
N ALA A 9 -68.07 8.85 -3.85
CA ALA A 9 -67.24 9.16 -2.70
C ALA A 9 -66.33 7.99 -2.28
N SER A 10 -66.82 6.75 -2.31
CA SER A 10 -65.99 5.58 -1.98
C SER A 10 -64.86 5.39 -3.00
N VAL A 11 -65.13 5.55 -4.30
CA VAL A 11 -64.09 5.43 -5.34
C VAL A 11 -63.00 6.48 -5.16
N VAL A 12 -63.37 7.74 -4.90
CA VAL A 12 -62.40 8.81 -4.66
C VAL A 12 -61.50 8.51 -3.45
N SER A 13 -62.09 8.02 -2.36
CA SER A 13 -61.31 7.68 -1.16
C SER A 13 -60.28 6.57 -1.41
N VAL A 14 -60.64 5.55 -2.20
CA VAL A 14 -59.74 4.44 -2.57
C VAL A 14 -58.61 4.93 -3.47
N VAL A 15 -58.92 5.78 -4.45
CA VAL A 15 -57.90 6.37 -5.33
C VAL A 15 -56.92 7.20 -4.52
N LEU A 16 -57.40 8.08 -3.64
CA LEU A 16 -56.54 8.88 -2.78
C LEU A 16 -55.66 8.02 -1.87
N ALA A 17 -56.22 6.99 -1.23
CA ALA A 17 -55.45 6.06 -0.39
C ALA A 17 -54.37 5.33 -1.20
N SER A 18 -54.69 4.89 -2.42
CA SER A 18 -53.72 4.22 -3.31
C SER A 18 -52.58 5.14 -3.75
N VAL A 19 -52.89 6.40 -4.04
CA VAL A 19 -51.90 7.42 -4.42
C VAL A 19 -51.00 7.75 -3.23
N SER A 20 -51.59 7.99 -2.05
CA SER A 20 -50.85 8.22 -0.82
C SER A 20 -49.92 7.05 -0.49
N LEU A 21 -50.42 5.82 -0.59
CA LEU A 21 -49.62 4.62 -0.35
C LEU A 21 -48.45 4.52 -1.34
N ARG A 22 -48.70 4.79 -2.62
CA ARG A 22 -47.65 4.77 -3.66
C ARG A 22 -46.57 5.82 -3.41
N ILE A 23 -46.95 7.02 -2.96
CA ILE A 23 -46.01 8.08 -2.60
C ILE A 23 -45.14 7.66 -1.41
N VAL A 24 -45.74 7.12 -0.35
CA VAL A 24 -45.01 6.65 0.85
C VAL A 24 -44.02 5.54 0.48
N PHE A 25 -44.43 4.57 -0.34
CA PHE A 25 -43.53 3.51 -0.82
C PHE A 25 -42.33 4.07 -1.59
N ARG A 26 -42.57 5.01 -2.52
CA ARG A 26 -41.50 5.65 -3.29
C ARG A 26 -40.55 6.47 -2.42
N LEU A 27 -41.07 7.15 -1.39
CA LEU A 27 -40.24 7.88 -0.44
C LEU A 27 -39.40 6.93 0.40
N LYS A 28 -39.98 5.82 0.86
CA LYS A 28 -39.27 4.82 1.66
C LYS A 28 -38.14 4.16 0.88
N GLU A 29 -38.37 3.77 -0.37
CA GLU A 29 -37.31 3.24 -1.25
C GLU A 29 -36.14 4.23 -1.42
N ARG A 30 -36.44 5.52 -1.56
CA ARG A 30 -35.40 6.57 -1.67
C ARG A 30 -34.64 6.76 -0.36
N LEU A 31 -35.32 6.71 0.78
CA LEU A 31 -34.70 6.82 2.10
C LEU A 31 -33.79 5.61 2.39
N ASP A 32 -34.23 4.40 2.05
CA ASP A 32 -33.42 3.20 2.23
C ASP A 32 -32.15 3.26 1.36
N THR A 33 -32.28 3.75 0.13
CA THR A 33 -31.11 3.93 -0.76
C THR A 33 -30.12 4.94 -0.19
N MET A 34 -30.60 6.05 0.38
CA MET A 34 -29.73 7.06 1.01
C MET A 34 -29.09 6.54 2.30
N SER A 35 -29.84 5.79 3.11
CA SER A 35 -29.34 5.11 4.31
C SER A 35 -28.18 4.18 3.99
N VAL A 36 -28.33 3.34 2.96
CA VAL A 36 -27.26 2.44 2.51
C VAL A 36 -26.05 3.23 2.01
N ALA A 37 -26.26 4.31 1.25
CA ALA A 37 -25.17 5.17 0.79
C ALA A 37 -24.40 5.82 1.96
N LEU A 38 -25.10 6.27 3.01
CA LEU A 38 -24.49 6.82 4.22
C LEU A 38 -23.69 5.76 4.98
N SER A 39 -24.27 4.57 5.17
CA SER A 39 -23.58 3.45 5.82
C SER A 39 -22.29 3.06 5.08
N ASN A 40 -22.32 3.03 3.75
CA ASN A 40 -21.14 2.75 2.94
C ASN A 40 -20.10 3.87 3.05
N ALA A 41 -20.53 5.13 3.05
CA ALA A 41 -19.62 6.26 3.25
C ALA A 41 -18.94 6.24 4.63
N GLU A 42 -19.68 5.81 5.67
CA GLU A 42 -19.13 5.61 7.01
C GLU A 42 -18.14 4.45 7.07
N SER A 43 -18.43 3.32 6.43
CA SER A 43 -17.50 2.19 6.39
C SER A 43 -16.20 2.55 5.67
N LEU A 44 -16.28 3.22 4.52
CA LEU A 44 -15.10 3.72 3.81
C LEU A 44 -14.28 4.70 4.66
N ARG A 45 -14.95 5.58 5.41
CA ARG A 45 -14.25 6.50 6.33
C ARG A 45 -13.54 5.76 7.45
N ALA A 46 -14.16 4.72 8.00
CA ALA A 46 -13.55 3.89 9.04
C ALA A 46 -12.30 3.17 8.50
N GLU A 47 -12.38 2.56 7.32
CA GLU A 47 -11.26 1.89 6.65
C GLU A 47 -10.12 2.87 6.31
N LEU A 48 -10.44 4.09 5.86
CA LEU A 48 -9.45 5.13 5.63
C LEU A 48 -8.76 5.57 6.93
N LEU A 49 -9.50 5.64 8.03
CA LEU A 49 -8.94 6.02 9.32
C LEU A 49 -8.04 4.90 9.87
N GLU A 50 -8.42 3.63 9.67
CA GLU A 50 -7.63 2.47 10.07
C GLU A 50 -6.34 2.35 9.24
N SER A 51 -6.42 2.47 7.92
CA SER A 51 -5.24 2.49 7.04
C SER A 51 -4.30 3.64 7.38
N LYS A 52 -4.83 4.83 7.68
CA LYS A 52 -4.01 5.97 8.13
C LYS A 52 -3.28 5.66 9.44
N LYS A 53 -3.96 5.06 10.43
CA LYS A 53 -3.31 4.62 11.67
C LYS A 53 -2.20 3.59 11.42
N ALA A 54 -2.42 2.65 10.51
CA ALA A 54 -1.41 1.67 10.15
C ALA A 54 -0.18 2.32 9.49
N LEU A 55 -0.40 3.29 8.60
CA LEU A 55 0.66 4.08 7.99
C LEU A 55 1.43 4.90 9.03
N ASP A 56 0.73 5.58 9.94
CA ASP A 56 1.36 6.35 11.02
C ASP A 56 2.20 5.43 11.93
N ALA A 57 1.71 4.24 12.26
CA ALA A 57 2.44 3.26 13.04
C ALA A 57 3.69 2.72 12.31
N LEU A 58 3.60 2.52 10.98
CA LEU A 58 4.75 2.14 10.16
C LEU A 58 5.76 3.27 10.05
N ALA A 59 5.31 4.52 9.86
CA ALA A 59 6.18 5.69 9.82
C ALA A 59 6.98 5.83 11.11
N LEU A 60 6.33 5.66 12.28
CA LEU A 60 7.01 5.65 13.58
C LEU A 60 8.04 4.52 13.69
N ARG A 61 7.73 3.32 13.20
CA ARG A 61 8.70 2.20 13.19
C ARG A 61 9.89 2.48 12.28
N VAL A 62 9.66 3.09 11.13
CA VAL A 62 10.74 3.48 10.20
C VAL A 62 11.61 4.55 10.86
N GLU A 63 11.01 5.58 11.47
CA GLU A 63 11.75 6.62 12.18
C GLU A 63 12.59 6.04 13.32
N GLU A 64 12.06 5.10 14.10
CA GLU A 64 12.80 4.41 15.16
C GLU A 64 13.99 3.60 14.61
N VAL A 65 13.81 2.91 13.49
CA VAL A 65 14.89 2.17 12.82
C VAL A 65 15.95 3.11 12.26
N GLU A 66 15.55 4.21 11.66
CA GLU A 66 16.47 5.24 11.15
C GLU A 66 17.24 5.92 12.29
N ARG A 67 16.56 6.23 13.40
CA ARG A 67 17.20 6.80 14.59
C ARG A 67 18.23 5.84 15.21
N ARG A 68 17.93 4.54 15.25
CA ARG A 68 18.89 3.51 15.68
C ARG A 68 20.08 3.37 14.74
N ARG A 69 19.91 3.62 13.44
CA ARG A 69 21.02 3.67 12.46
C ARG A 69 21.86 4.95 12.60
N PHE A 70 21.28 6.02 13.13
CA PHE A 70 21.95 7.32 13.30
C PHE A 70 22.72 7.44 14.61
N ILE A 71 22.48 6.57 15.59
CA ILE A 71 23.51 6.25 16.57
C ILE A 71 24.62 5.57 15.76
N PRO A 72 25.87 6.05 15.77
CA PRO A 72 26.96 5.29 15.20
C PRO A 72 27.01 3.99 16.01
N ALA A 73 26.37 2.94 15.48
CA ALA A 73 26.57 1.61 15.98
C ALA A 73 28.07 1.41 15.91
N GLU A 74 28.71 1.22 17.06
CA GLU A 74 29.99 0.50 17.08
C GLU A 74 29.84 -0.65 16.10
N PRO A 75 30.78 -0.80 15.15
CA PRO A 75 30.63 -1.79 14.10
C PRO A 75 30.47 -3.14 14.78
N ALA A 76 29.25 -3.66 14.78
CA ALA A 76 29.00 -5.04 15.15
C ALA A 76 29.81 -5.84 14.14
N ALA A 77 30.99 -6.29 14.57
CA ALA A 77 31.95 -7.02 13.74
C ALA A 77 31.29 -8.23 13.07
N ASP A 78 30.21 -8.73 13.67
CA ASP A 78 29.39 -9.83 13.16
C ASP A 78 28.45 -9.43 12.00
N ALA A 79 27.91 -8.20 12.00
CA ALA A 79 27.10 -7.72 10.89
C ALA A 79 27.97 -7.34 9.68
N ALA A 80 29.17 -6.82 9.93
CA ALA A 80 30.16 -6.54 8.90
C ALA A 80 30.65 -7.84 8.23
N SER A 81 30.91 -8.91 9.00
CA SER A 81 31.34 -10.20 8.45
C SER A 81 30.23 -10.89 7.65
N LEU A 82 28.97 -10.83 8.11
CA LEU A 82 27.81 -11.32 7.37
C LEU A 82 27.57 -10.54 6.08
N ASN A 83 27.71 -9.22 6.10
CA ASN A 83 27.54 -8.38 4.91
C ASN A 83 28.69 -8.52 3.91
N LEU A 84 29.93 -8.71 4.36
CA LEU A 84 31.07 -9.03 3.49
C LEU A 84 30.87 -10.37 2.77
N ASN A 85 30.40 -11.39 3.50
CA ASN A 85 30.14 -12.70 2.91
C ASN A 85 29.04 -12.61 1.83
N ARG A 86 27.96 -11.86 2.12
CA ARG A 86 26.88 -11.60 1.15
C ARG A 86 27.35 -10.82 -0.07
N HIS A 87 28.14 -9.76 0.10
CA HIS A 87 28.72 -9.00 -1.01
C HIS A 87 29.63 -9.87 -1.88
N GLY A 88 30.52 -10.67 -1.27
CA GLY A 88 31.36 -11.61 -2.00
C GLY A 88 30.55 -12.66 -2.76
N GLN A 89 29.43 -13.11 -2.18
CA GLN A 89 28.54 -14.07 -2.82
C GLN A 89 27.75 -13.47 -3.99
N VAL A 90 27.28 -12.23 -3.87
CA VAL A 90 26.67 -11.46 -4.98
C VAL A 90 27.65 -11.35 -6.14
N LEU A 91 28.89 -10.92 -5.88
CA LEU A 91 29.92 -10.78 -6.91
C LEU A 91 30.28 -12.12 -7.56
N ARG A 92 30.35 -13.20 -6.77
CA ARG A 92 30.64 -14.54 -7.28
C ARG A 92 29.56 -15.06 -8.21
N LEU A 93 28.28 -14.86 -7.87
CA LEU A 93 27.16 -15.28 -8.71
C LEU A 93 27.07 -14.41 -9.98
N HIS A 94 27.28 -13.11 -9.86
CA HIS A 94 27.35 -12.22 -11.02
C HIS A 94 28.49 -12.61 -11.99
N ARG A 95 29.67 -12.96 -11.46
CA ARG A 95 30.79 -13.48 -12.27
C ARG A 95 30.51 -14.83 -12.93
N LYS A 96 29.58 -15.62 -12.39
CA LYS A 96 29.10 -16.87 -13.02
C LYS A 96 28.08 -16.62 -14.14
N GLY A 97 27.65 -15.37 -14.33
CA GLY A 97 26.66 -14.99 -15.35
C GLY A 97 25.22 -14.90 -14.83
N ASP A 98 24.99 -15.04 -13.52
CA ASP A 98 23.64 -14.94 -12.96
C ASP A 98 23.13 -13.50 -13.04
N THR A 99 21.86 -13.34 -13.41
CA THR A 99 21.22 -12.03 -13.50
C THR A 99 20.91 -11.46 -12.10
N PRO A 100 20.80 -10.13 -11.93
CA PRO A 100 20.48 -9.53 -10.63
C PRO A 100 19.17 -10.05 -10.01
N GLY A 101 18.20 -10.43 -10.83
CA GLY A 101 16.95 -11.05 -10.37
C GLY A 101 17.14 -12.47 -9.82
N GLN A 102 17.98 -13.27 -10.46
CA GLN A 102 18.31 -14.62 -10.00
C GLN A 102 19.14 -14.59 -8.71
N ILE A 103 20.12 -13.69 -8.63
CA ILE A 103 20.95 -13.48 -7.44
C ILE A 103 20.09 -13.04 -6.25
N ALA A 104 19.17 -12.09 -6.47
CA ALA A 104 18.23 -11.63 -5.45
C ALA A 104 17.38 -12.79 -4.91
N SER A 105 16.84 -13.63 -5.79
CA SER A 105 16.05 -14.81 -5.41
C SER A 105 16.86 -15.86 -4.66
N VAL A 106 18.11 -16.12 -5.07
CA VAL A 106 18.99 -17.13 -4.43
C VAL A 106 19.48 -16.68 -3.05
N LEU A 107 19.73 -15.38 -2.87
CA LEU A 107 20.28 -14.83 -1.64
C LEU A 107 19.23 -14.22 -0.70
N GLY A 108 17.95 -14.22 -1.11
CA GLY A 108 16.87 -13.59 -0.35
C GLY A 108 17.03 -12.07 -0.20
N LEU A 109 17.67 -11.43 -1.18
CA LEU A 109 17.96 -9.99 -1.19
C LEU A 109 16.97 -9.24 -2.10
N SER A 110 16.88 -7.92 -1.95
CA SER A 110 16.16 -7.11 -2.92
C SER A 110 16.96 -6.94 -4.21
N GLN A 111 16.29 -6.85 -5.37
CA GLN A 111 16.99 -6.58 -6.64
C GLN A 111 17.75 -5.23 -6.63
N GLY A 112 17.24 -4.25 -5.87
CA GLY A 112 17.89 -2.95 -5.71
C GLY A 112 19.22 -3.06 -4.97
N GLU A 113 19.26 -3.85 -3.90
CA GLU A 113 20.47 -4.13 -3.13
C GLU A 113 21.54 -4.82 -3.99
N VAL A 114 21.17 -5.85 -4.76
CA VAL A 114 22.08 -6.53 -5.69
C VAL A 114 22.66 -5.55 -6.73
N ARG A 115 21.82 -4.72 -7.36
CA ARG A 115 22.28 -3.72 -8.34
C ARG A 115 23.21 -2.69 -7.73
N LEU A 116 22.92 -2.25 -6.51
CA LEU A 116 23.75 -1.30 -5.78
C LEU A 116 25.13 -1.89 -5.46
N THR A 117 25.18 -3.14 -4.96
CA THR A 117 26.44 -3.84 -4.67
C THR A 117 27.31 -3.98 -5.93
N LEU A 118 26.71 -4.35 -7.07
CA LEU A 118 27.44 -4.46 -8.33
C LEU A 118 27.99 -3.10 -8.78
N LYS A 119 27.15 -2.06 -8.75
CA LYS A 119 27.56 -0.71 -9.15
C LYS A 119 28.66 -0.14 -8.25
N LEU A 120 28.59 -0.39 -6.94
CA LEU A 120 29.64 0.00 -6.00
C LEU A 120 30.96 -0.68 -6.32
N HIS A 121 30.93 -1.98 -6.64
CA HIS A 121 32.12 -2.72 -7.02
C HIS A 121 32.74 -2.18 -8.31
N ASP A 122 31.92 -1.91 -9.33
CA ASP A 122 32.39 -1.34 -10.60
C ASP A 122 33.06 0.02 -10.39
N MET A 123 32.46 0.91 -9.58
CA MET A 123 33.06 2.21 -9.25
C MET A 123 34.38 2.08 -8.49
N ILE A 124 34.52 1.08 -7.61
CA ILE A 124 35.77 0.83 -6.87
C ILE A 124 36.86 0.32 -7.81
N LEU A 125 36.51 -0.58 -8.75
CA LEU A 125 37.43 -1.07 -9.77
C LEU A 125 37.87 0.04 -10.71
N GLU A 126 36.94 0.88 -11.18
CA GLU A 126 37.25 2.05 -12.01
C GLU A 126 38.16 3.05 -11.29
N LYS A 127 37.87 3.33 -10.01
CA LYS A 127 38.70 4.21 -9.19
C LYS A 127 40.12 3.64 -9.01
N SER A 128 40.22 2.34 -8.72
CA SER A 128 41.51 1.66 -8.55
C SER A 128 42.31 1.68 -9.86
N ALA A 129 41.66 1.41 -11.00
CA ALA A 129 42.32 1.45 -12.31
C ALA A 129 42.83 2.86 -12.67
N LYS A 130 42.10 3.90 -12.27
CA LYS A 130 42.49 5.29 -12.49
C LYS A 130 43.68 5.72 -11.62
N GLU A 131 43.68 5.35 -10.34
CA GLU A 131 44.81 5.62 -9.43
C GLU A 131 46.11 4.93 -9.88
N PHE A 132 46.03 3.72 -10.45
CA PHE A 132 47.19 3.04 -11.03
C PHE A 132 47.71 3.67 -12.34
N SER A 133 46.89 4.47 -13.03
CA SER A 133 47.28 5.13 -14.29
C SER A 133 47.95 6.49 -14.08
N GLU A 134 47.71 7.16 -12.95
CA GLU A 134 48.28 8.49 -12.64
C GLU A 134 49.63 8.43 -11.92
N HIS A 135 50.05 7.26 -11.43
CA HIS A 135 51.39 7.01 -10.88
C HIS A 135 52.05 5.79 -11.56
N PRO A 136 52.65 5.94 -12.75
CA PRO A 136 53.55 4.94 -13.29
C PRO A 136 54.85 4.98 -12.47
N LEU A 137 55.22 3.84 -11.87
CA LEU A 137 56.58 3.60 -11.39
C LEU A 137 57.56 3.61 -12.58
#